data_AF-A0A2H9PHG7-F1
#
_entry.id   AF-A0A2H9PHG7-F1
#
_cell.length_a   1.000
_cell.length_b   1.000
_cell.length_c   1.000
_cell.angle_alpha   90.00
_cell.angle_beta   90.00
_cell.angle_gamma   90.00
#
_symmetry.space_group_name_H-M   'P 1'
#
loop_
_entity.id
_entity.type
_entity.pdbx_description
1 polymer ?
#
loop_
_entity_poly.entity_id
_entity_poly.type
_entity_poly.pdbx_seq_one_letter_code
_entity_poly.pdbx_strand_id
1 'polypeptide(L)'
;MAQDKSDKARKNNEYTDDSEKKESKEIIIERDVESEVKRSYLDYAMSVIVGRALPDVRDGLKPVHRRILYGMLDLGLDSNKAYKKCAR
;
A
#
# COMPACT_ATOMS: atom_id res chain seq x y z
N MET A 1 -34.09 -27.21 20.73
CA MET A 1 -33.71 -27.42 19.31
C MET A 1 -34.24 -26.22 18.54
N ALA A 2 -33.49 -25.34 17.90
CA ALA A 2 -32.06 -25.25 17.62
C ALA A 2 -31.68 -23.76 17.69
N GLN A 3 -30.42 -23.49 18.02
CA GLN A 3 -29.81 -22.17 17.90
C GLN A 3 -29.62 -21.81 16.41
N ASP A 4 -29.34 -20.52 16.21
CA ASP A 4 -28.17 -20.04 15.48
C ASP A 4 -28.41 -19.42 14.08
N LYS A 5 -27.72 -18.29 13.89
CA LYS A 5 -27.37 -17.65 12.61
C LYS A 5 -28.47 -16.91 11.85
N SER A 6 -28.82 -15.72 12.34
CA SER A 6 -28.97 -14.56 11.44
C SER A 6 -28.49 -13.31 12.15
N ASP A 7 -27.18 -13.10 12.00
CA ASP A 7 -26.63 -11.79 11.63
C ASP A 7 -26.74 -10.71 12.71
N LYS A 8 -26.12 -11.06 13.83
CA LYS A 8 -25.44 -10.18 14.80
C LYS A 8 -24.29 -9.37 14.15
N ALA A 9 -24.48 -8.89 12.92
CA ALA A 9 -23.46 -8.38 12.02
C ALA A 9 -23.65 -6.88 11.74
N ARG A 10 -23.87 -6.06 12.78
CA ARG A 10 -23.72 -4.60 12.72
C ARG A 10 -23.29 -4.02 14.06
N LYS A 11 -22.29 -4.63 14.70
CA LYS A 11 -21.57 -3.96 15.77
C LYS A 11 -20.12 -3.76 15.35
N ASN A 12 -19.73 -2.48 15.35
CA ASN A 12 -18.37 -1.96 15.36
C ASN A 12 -17.80 -1.61 13.97
N ASN A 13 -18.20 -0.43 13.48
CA ASN A 13 -17.23 0.48 12.90
C ASN A 13 -17.47 1.87 13.51
N GLU A 14 -17.02 2.02 14.75
CA GLU A 14 -16.97 3.31 15.41
C GLU A 14 -15.57 3.86 15.12
N TYR A 15 -15.45 4.58 14.00
CA TYR A 15 -14.32 5.47 13.78
C TYR A 15 -14.75 6.80 14.40
N THR A 16 -14.39 7.00 15.67
CA THR A 16 -14.56 8.29 16.32
C THR A 16 -13.58 9.26 15.69
N ASP A 17 -14.12 10.16 14.86
CA ASP A 17 -13.43 11.35 14.38
C ASP A 17 -13.25 12.28 15.59
N ASP A 18 -12.10 12.20 16.24
CA ASP A 18 -11.70 13.17 17.27
C ASP A 18 -11.28 14.48 16.60
N SER A 19 -12.26 15.17 16.02
CA SER A 19 -12.17 16.60 15.77
C SER A 19 -12.57 17.33 17.05
N GLU A 20 -11.59 17.83 17.80
CA GLU A 20 -11.62 19.22 18.27
C GLU A 20 -10.34 19.68 19.01
N LYS A 21 -9.91 20.88 18.60
CA LYS A 21 -8.97 21.85 19.20
C LYS A 21 -7.48 21.50 19.26
N LYS A 22 -6.67 22.34 18.60
CA LYS A 22 -5.37 22.74 19.15
C LYS A 22 -5.00 24.18 18.80
N GLU A 23 -5.01 25.03 19.82
CA GLU A 23 -4.12 26.20 19.90
C GLU A 23 -2.67 25.73 19.83
N SER A 24 -1.81 26.57 19.24
CA SER A 24 -0.39 26.32 19.00
C SER A 24 0.40 26.15 20.30
N LYS A 25 0.42 24.92 20.80
CA LYS A 25 1.34 24.35 21.79
C LYS A 25 2.06 23.20 21.08
N GLU A 26 3.35 22.98 21.33
CA GLU A 26 4.10 21.85 20.74
C GLU A 26 3.22 20.61 20.67
N ILE A 27 2.92 20.18 19.44
CA ILE A 27 1.85 19.22 19.17
C ILE A 27 2.42 17.83 19.45
N ILE A 28 2.55 17.48 20.72
CA ILE A 28 2.79 16.10 21.12
C ILE A 28 1.45 15.39 20.98
N ILE A 29 1.44 14.34 20.15
CA ILE A 29 0.30 13.45 19.93
C ILE A 29 0.69 12.14 20.59
N GLU A 30 0.07 11.84 21.72
CA GLU A 30 0.22 10.54 22.35
C GLU A 30 -0.50 9.49 21.50
N ARG A 31 0.15 8.34 21.31
CA ARG A 31 -0.40 7.20 20.56
C ARG A 31 -0.21 5.94 21.38
N ASP A 32 -1.25 5.13 21.44
CA ASP A 32 -1.17 3.81 22.05
C ASP A 32 -0.33 2.87 21.17
N VAL A 33 0.66 2.21 21.78
CA VAL A 33 1.64 1.39 21.06
C VAL A 33 0.98 0.17 20.43
N GLU A 34 0.01 -0.46 21.10
CA GLU A 34 -0.66 -1.65 20.55
C GLU A 34 -1.45 -1.30 19.29
N SER A 35 -2.20 -0.19 19.34
CA SER A 35 -2.94 0.32 18.18
C SER A 35 -2.01 0.70 17.02
N GLU A 36 -0.88 1.35 17.30
CA GLU A 36 0.07 1.83 16.30
C GLU A 36 0.80 0.69 15.61
N VAL A 37 1.23 -0.34 16.35
CA VAL A 37 1.91 -1.51 15.78
C VAL A 37 0.99 -2.26 14.82
N LYS A 38 -0.29 -2.46 15.18
CA LYS A 38 -1.27 -3.11 14.29
C LYS A 38 -1.48 -2.31 13.01
N ARG A 39 -1.63 -0.99 13.14
CA ARG A 39 -1.84 -0.10 12.00
C ARG A 39 -0.62 -0.06 11.07
N SER A 40 0.56 0.21 11.62
CA SER A 40 1.82 0.25 10.88
C SER A 40 2.11 -1.08 10.17
N TYR A 41 1.80 -2.21 10.81
CA TYR A 41 1.94 -3.52 10.18
C TYR A 41 1.00 -3.70 8.99
N LEU A 42 -0.28 -3.34 9.14
CA LEU A 42 -1.26 -3.43 8.07
C LEU A 42 -0.94 -2.50 6.90
N ASP A 43 -0.53 -1.27 7.18
CA ASP A 43 -0.16 -0.28 6.16
C ASP A 43 1.06 -0.75 5.34
N TYR A 44 2.07 -1.30 6.01
CA TYR A 44 3.22 -1.89 5.32
C TYR A 44 2.83 -3.14 4.53
N ALA A 45 2.05 -4.06 5.13
CA ALA A 45 1.64 -5.30 4.48
C ALA A 45 0.83 -5.02 3.21
N MET A 46 -0.17 -4.15 3.27
CA MET A 46 -0.96 -3.76 2.09
C MET A 46 -0.09 -3.11 1.02
N SER A 47 0.80 -2.18 1.40
CA SER A 47 1.74 -1.54 0.47
C SER A 47 2.64 -2.54 -0.25
N VAL A 48 3.14 -3.57 0.47
CA VAL A 48 3.95 -4.64 -0.11
C VAL A 48 3.14 -5.50 -1.07
N ILE A 49 1.94 -5.92 -0.69
CA ILE A 49 1.09 -6.81 -1.48
C ILE A 49 0.74 -6.16 -2.83
N VAL A 50 0.25 -4.92 -2.79
CA VAL A 50 -0.23 -4.20 -3.98
C VAL A 50 0.92 -3.60 -4.79
N GLY A 51 1.93 -3.03 -4.11
CA GLY A 51 2.94 -2.20 -4.75
C GLY A 51 4.23 -2.93 -5.15
N ARG A 52 4.41 -4.20 -4.77
CA ARG A 52 5.69 -4.90 -5.00
C ARG A 52 5.56 -6.40 -5.24
N ALA A 53 4.79 -7.11 -4.43
CA ALA A 53 4.86 -8.55 -4.32
C ALA A 53 4.07 -9.27 -5.42
N LEU A 54 2.81 -8.88 -5.66
CA LEU A 54 1.94 -9.52 -6.63
C LEU A 54 2.01 -8.84 -8.00
N PRO A 55 2.08 -9.62 -9.10
CA PRO A 55 1.99 -9.08 -10.45
C PRO A 55 0.54 -8.69 -10.80
N ASP A 56 0.37 -7.74 -11.72
CA ASP A 56 -0.96 -7.41 -12.28
C ASP A 56 -1.40 -8.53 -13.22
N VAL A 57 -2.69 -8.86 -13.23
CA VAL A 57 -3.27 -9.92 -14.08
C VAL A 57 -3.23 -9.55 -15.56
N ARG A 58 -3.26 -8.26 -15.89
CA ARG A 58 -3.32 -7.77 -17.27
C ARG A 58 -2.05 -8.06 -18.06
N ASP A 59 -0.90 -7.84 -17.43
CA ASP A 59 0.41 -7.93 -18.07
C ASP A 59 1.33 -8.99 -17.42
N GLY A 60 0.98 -9.50 -16.24
CA GLY A 60 1.83 -10.42 -15.48
C GLY A 60 3.11 -9.76 -14.95
N LEU A 61 3.26 -8.44 -15.05
CA LEU A 61 4.50 -7.74 -14.72
C LEU A 61 4.46 -7.16 -13.31
N LYS A 62 5.57 -7.35 -12.59
CA LYS A 62 5.82 -6.62 -11.34
C LYS A 62 6.10 -5.14 -11.64
N PRO A 63 5.81 -4.22 -10.69
CA PRO A 63 6.04 -2.79 -10.89
C PRO A 63 7.47 -2.40 -11.28
N VAL A 64 8.47 -3.19 -10.87
CA VAL A 64 9.88 -3.00 -11.27
C VAL A 64 10.08 -3.22 -12.76
N HIS A 65 9.52 -4.29 -13.32
CA HIS A 65 9.69 -4.62 -14.75
C HIS A 65 9.04 -3.55 -15.63
N ARG A 66 7.84 -3.08 -15.24
CA ARG A 66 7.13 -2.02 -15.97
C ARG A 66 7.96 -0.74 -16.05
N ARG A 67 8.60 -0.34 -14.96
CA ARG A 67 9.50 0.84 -14.94
C ARG A 67 10.73 0.64 -15.81
N ILE A 68 11.33 -0.55 -15.80
CA ILE A 68 12.51 -0.84 -16.64
C ILE A 68 12.13 -0.75 -18.12
N LEU A 69 11.07 -1.45 -18.54
CA LEU A 69 10.64 -1.44 -19.95
C LEU A 69 10.23 -0.05 -20.42
N TYR A 70 9.55 0.71 -19.56
CA TYR A 70 9.19 2.10 -19.85
C TYR A 70 10.43 3.00 -19.99
N GLY A 71 11.41 2.88 -19.07
CA GLY A 71 12.68 3.61 -19.19
C GLY A 71 13.49 3.22 -20.41
N MET A 72 13.46 1.94 -20.82
CA MET A 72 14.09 1.48 -22.06
C MET A 72 13.44 2.09 -23.30
N LEU A 73 12.11 2.25 -23.28
CA LEU A 73 11.35 2.92 -24.33
C LEU A 73 11.72 4.40 -24.44
N ASP A 74 11.74 5.13 -23.32
CA ASP A 74 12.15 6.55 -23.27
C ASP A 74 13.60 6.76 -23.73
N LEU A 75 14.49 5.81 -23.45
CA LEU A 75 15.89 5.81 -23.92
C LEU A 75 16.05 5.34 -25.38
N GLY A 76 14.97 4.92 -26.02
CA GLY A 76 14.93 4.43 -27.40
C GLY A 76 15.78 3.19 -27.61
N LEU A 77 15.77 2.23 -26.68
CA LEU A 77 16.53 0.97 -26.74
C LEU A 77 15.80 -0.12 -27.54
N ASP A 78 15.59 0.13 -28.82
CA ASP A 78 14.97 -0.84 -29.73
C ASP A 78 15.93 -1.99 -30.08
N SER A 79 15.36 -3.13 -30.45
CA SER A 79 16.09 -4.34 -30.86
C SER A 79 17.06 -4.11 -32.02
N ASN A 80 16.81 -3.09 -32.85
CA ASN A 80 17.60 -2.80 -34.06
C ASN A 80 18.78 -1.85 -33.79
N LYS A 81 18.96 -1.38 -32.55
CA LYS A 81 20.00 -0.41 -32.16
C LYS A 81 21.15 -1.10 -31.42
N ALA A 82 22.31 -0.44 -31.41
CA ALA A 82 23.49 -0.92 -30.68
C ALA A 82 23.25 -0.96 -29.16
N TYR A 83 23.85 -1.95 -28.50
CA TYR A 83 23.73 -2.14 -27.05
C TYR A 83 24.27 -0.94 -26.26
N LYS A 84 23.54 -0.54 -25.20
CA LYS A 84 24.00 0.43 -24.20
C LYS A 84 24.32 -0.31 -22.89
N LYS A 85 25.21 0.26 -22.08
CA LYS A 85 25.62 -0.32 -20.80
C LYS A 85 24.48 -0.25 -19.77
N CYS A 86 24.35 -1.28 -18.93
CA CYS A 86 23.27 -1.42 -17.94
C CYS A 86 23.32 -0.41 -16.78
N ALA A 87 24.49 0.17 -16.50
CA ALA A 87 24.68 1.14 -15.42
C ALA A 87 24.25 2.57 -15.79
N ARG A 88 23.66 2.76 -16.98
CA ARG A 88 23.33 4.06 -17.54
C ARG A 88 21.87 4.44 -17.26
#